data_AF-A0A6C0CV06-F1
#
_entry.id   AF-A0A6C0CV06-F1
#
_cell.length_a   1.000
_cell.length_b   1.000
_cell.length_c   1.000
_cell.angle_alpha   90.00
_cell.angle_beta   90.00
_cell.angle_gamma   90.00
#
_symmetry.space_group_name_H-M   'P 1'
#
loop_
_entity.id
_entity.type
_entity.pdbx_description
1 polymer ?
#
loop_
_entity_poly.entity_id
_entity_poly.type
_entity_poly.pdbx_seq_one_letter_code
_entity_poly.pdbx_strand_id
1 'polypeptide(L)'
;MTRSIQKDINIFIPPNNTSFVTTVSVFVVVLIILFLKPELFFMAFKTFLGNVVLLFIILGVSYIHFKYAIALALFFIILSRVAWTSSSLKEGFAEKKNTWSKELVDKFLKFQKVLNPNVVYDMKVVQQQASPDEVEYLFMNNKWPWTKEVMDLYKQAVAENSFVKVDPGIAMIDAQRIYNQMAMKQILSFGTKEGTFLLNGVVIGHNQKMPSNVNDLVRCGTDPKTGGSVVEKVVYNGYDSISGAMNKTVTNVEFGDIPGLVNGFQFLNGPCNPCAPLDNPPSYSCPFSLNTGNGAEVSPIWKLLWYPGGVVPNNKTMNETSSKTGSADGNGNGNGNGNGNGSDNDSEKFPILKQLKNELNNTDFIRMIKGSDGNEKSTTTTK
;
A
#
# COMPACT_ATOMS: atom_id res chain seq x y z
N MET A 1 -47.72 16.98 48.10
CA MET A 1 -46.44 17.43 48.71
C MET A 1 -45.36 17.37 47.65
N THR A 2 -45.06 18.51 47.02
CA THR A 2 -43.96 18.63 46.04
C THR A 2 -43.29 19.98 46.32
N ARG A 3 -42.20 19.93 47.10
CA ARG A 3 -41.32 21.09 47.35
C ARG A 3 -40.50 21.33 46.08
N SER A 4 -40.81 22.41 45.36
CA SER A 4 -39.91 22.97 44.36
C SER A 4 -38.81 23.75 45.09
N ILE A 5 -37.56 23.30 44.98
CA ILE A 5 -36.38 24.03 45.44
C ILE A 5 -35.90 24.84 44.25
N GLN A 6 -36.34 26.09 44.14
CA GLN A 6 -35.75 27.06 43.24
C GLN A 6 -34.55 27.68 43.98
N LYS A 7 -33.35 27.19 43.66
CA LYS A 7 -32.08 27.75 44.15
C LYS A 7 -31.69 28.88 43.19
N ASP A 8 -32.00 30.12 43.57
CA ASP A 8 -31.51 31.29 42.86
C ASP A 8 -29.98 31.38 43.04
N ILE A 9 -29.25 31.18 41.95
CA ILE A 9 -27.80 31.39 41.90
C ILE A 9 -27.58 32.90 41.80
N ASN A 10 -27.55 33.58 42.95
CA ASN A 10 -27.13 34.98 43.02
C ASN A 10 -25.61 35.04 42.82
N ILE A 11 -25.16 35.27 41.59
CA ILE A 11 -23.77 35.59 41.28
C ILE A 11 -23.53 37.03 41.72
N PHE A 12 -22.99 37.20 42.93
CA PHE A 12 -22.64 38.50 43.48
C PHE A 12 -21.40 39.04 42.74
N ILE A 13 -21.59 40.01 41.84
CA ILE A 13 -20.49 40.71 41.15
C ILE A 13 -20.26 42.04 41.87
N PRO A 14 -19.12 42.24 42.58
CA PRO A 14 -18.85 43.48 43.29
C PRO A 14 -18.75 44.67 42.32
N PRO A 15 -19.38 45.83 42.60
CA PRO A 15 -19.60 46.91 41.65
C PRO A 15 -18.36 47.74 41.26
N ASN A 16 -17.13 47.34 41.63
CA ASN A 16 -15.92 48.10 41.29
C ASN A 16 -14.67 47.26 40.96
N ASN A 17 -14.85 46.04 40.46
CA ASN A 17 -13.72 45.21 40.03
C ASN A 17 -13.60 45.21 38.51
N THR A 18 -13.22 46.35 37.94
CA THR A 18 -12.75 46.43 36.54
C THR A 18 -11.71 45.34 36.27
N SER A 19 -10.82 45.06 37.24
CA SER A 19 -9.86 43.96 37.19
C SER A 19 -10.50 42.57 37.04
N PHE A 20 -11.65 42.31 37.66
CA PHE A 20 -12.34 41.01 37.53
C PHE A 20 -12.94 40.86 36.13
N VAL A 21 -13.63 41.89 35.64
CA VAL A 21 -14.23 41.89 34.30
C VAL A 21 -13.16 41.76 33.22
N THR A 22 -12.03 42.47 33.35
CA THR A 22 -10.89 42.35 32.42
C THR A 22 -10.29 40.95 32.46
N THR A 23 -10.11 40.36 33.66
CA THR A 23 -9.55 39.01 33.80
C THR A 23 -10.44 37.95 33.15
N VAL A 24 -11.75 38.01 33.40
CA VAL A 24 -12.72 37.08 32.82
C VAL A 24 -12.79 37.24 31.30
N SER A 25 -12.77 38.49 30.79
CA SER A 25 -12.80 38.76 29.35
C SER A 25 -11.57 38.19 28.63
N VAL A 26 -10.37 38.39 29.16
CA VAL A 26 -9.13 37.81 28.60
C VAL A 26 -9.20 36.28 28.59
N PHE A 27 -9.71 35.68 29.67
CA PHE A 27 -9.84 34.23 29.75
C PHE A 27 -10.82 33.65 28.72
N VAL A 28 -11.95 34.33 28.49
CA VAL A 28 -12.93 33.94 27.46
C VAL A 28 -12.35 34.05 26.05
N VAL A 29 -11.62 35.12 25.75
CA VAL A 29 -10.97 35.29 24.44
C VAL A 29 -9.92 34.20 24.20
N VAL A 30 -9.11 33.89 25.21
CA VAL A 30 -8.14 32.78 25.13
C VAL A 30 -8.86 31.46 24.87
N LEU A 31 -9.93 31.15 25.60
CA LEU A 31 -10.73 29.94 25.38
C LEU A 31 -11.32 29.85 23.97
N ILE A 32 -11.80 30.98 23.40
CA ILE A 32 -12.31 31.02 22.03
C ILE A 32 -11.20 30.73 21.02
N ILE A 33 -10.00 31.29 21.21
CA ILE A 33 -8.83 31.00 20.36
C ILE A 33 -8.43 29.52 20.45
N LEU A 34 -8.42 28.96 21.67
CA LEU A 34 -8.15 27.54 21.90
C LEU A 34 -9.16 26.63 21.20
N PHE A 35 -10.43 27.04 21.18
CA PHE A 35 -11.51 26.28 20.55
C PHE A 35 -11.47 26.37 19.02
N LEU A 36 -11.22 27.55 18.45
CA LEU A 36 -11.25 27.75 16.99
C LEU A 36 -10.03 27.19 16.28
N LYS A 37 -8.84 27.24 16.89
CA LYS A 37 -7.58 26.76 16.28
C LYS A 37 -6.66 26.12 17.34
N PRO A 38 -6.99 24.90 17.81
CA PRO A 38 -6.18 24.21 18.81
C PRO A 38 -4.73 23.97 18.35
N GLU A 39 -4.48 23.86 17.04
CA GLU A 39 -3.15 23.67 16.46
C GLU A 39 -2.17 24.82 16.76
N LEU A 40 -2.64 26.08 16.73
CA LEU A 40 -1.81 27.25 17.02
C LEU A 40 -1.32 27.24 18.48
N PHE A 41 -2.15 26.73 19.38
CA PHE A 41 -1.81 26.59 20.78
C PHE A 41 -0.76 25.50 21.01
N PHE A 42 -0.90 24.33 20.37
CA PHE A 42 0.11 23.28 20.45
C PHE A 42 1.46 23.72 19.83
N MET A 43 1.43 24.54 18.77
CA MET A 43 2.63 25.12 18.19
C MET A 43 3.35 26.09 19.14
N ALA A 44 2.62 26.81 20.00
CA ALA A 44 3.20 27.75 20.96
C ALA A 44 4.10 27.06 22.01
N PHE A 45 3.78 25.83 22.43
CA PHE A 45 4.61 25.09 23.38
C PHE A 45 5.75 24.29 22.72
N LYS A 46 5.60 23.93 21.44
CA LYS A 46 6.59 23.13 20.71
C LYS A 46 7.71 23.94 20.09
N THR A 47 7.44 25.20 19.75
CA THR A 47 8.43 26.05 19.09
C THR A 47 9.21 26.88 20.10
N PHE A 48 10.51 27.07 19.85
CA PHE A 48 11.35 27.96 20.64
C PHE A 48 10.74 29.37 20.72
N LEU A 49 10.23 29.87 19.59
CA LEU A 49 9.58 31.18 19.50
C LEU A 49 8.34 31.29 20.40
N GLY A 50 7.47 30.27 20.41
CA GLY A 50 6.28 30.29 21.26
C GLY A 50 6.62 30.29 22.75
N ASN A 51 7.65 29.54 23.17
CA ASN A 51 8.14 29.56 24.55
C ASN A 51 8.71 30.93 24.95
N VAL A 52 9.41 31.62 24.03
CA VAL A 52 9.88 33.00 24.25
C VAL A 52 8.71 33.96 24.42
N VAL A 53 7.67 33.85 23.59
CA VAL A 53 6.46 34.69 23.70
C VAL A 53 5.74 34.46 25.03
N LEU A 54 5.57 33.21 25.46
CA LEU A 54 4.96 32.88 26.75
C LEU A 54 5.72 33.48 27.93
N LEU A 55 7.05 33.44 27.87
CA LEU A 55 7.90 34.05 28.90
C LEU A 55 7.70 35.57 28.99
N PHE A 56 7.62 36.27 27.86
CA PHE A 56 7.32 37.71 27.85
C PHE A 56 5.94 38.03 28.40
N ILE A 57 4.93 37.20 28.14
CA ILE A 57 3.59 37.36 28.72
C ILE A 57 3.65 37.24 30.25
N ILE A 58 4.35 36.23 30.78
CA ILE A 58 4.52 36.06 32.23
C ILE A 58 5.25 37.24 32.85
N LEU A 59 6.33 37.74 32.20
CA LEU A 59 7.06 38.92 32.67
C LEU A 59 6.19 40.18 32.65
N GLY A 60 5.38 40.38 31.61
CA GLY A 60 4.44 41.50 31.51
C GLY A 60 3.39 41.48 32.61
N VAL A 61 2.80 40.31 32.91
CA VAL A 61 1.84 40.16 34.02
C VAL A 61 2.53 40.31 35.37
N SER A 62 3.77 39.86 35.51
CA SER A 62 4.58 40.01 36.73
C SER A 62 4.81 41.47 37.09
N TYR A 63 5.04 42.32 36.07
CA TYR A 63 5.20 43.76 36.25
C TYR A 63 3.94 44.42 36.82
N ILE A 64 2.74 43.95 36.44
CA ILE A 64 1.48 44.49 36.94
C ILE A 64 1.18 43.93 38.34
N HIS A 65 1.20 42.60 38.48
CA HIS A 65 0.82 41.92 39.72
C HIS A 65 1.49 40.53 39.82
N PHE A 66 2.50 40.45 40.69
CA PHE A 66 3.30 39.23 40.91
C PHE A 66 2.47 37.98 41.24
N LYS A 67 1.40 38.11 42.04
CA LYS A 67 0.53 36.97 42.41
C LYS A 67 -0.16 36.33 41.20
N TYR A 68 -0.61 37.14 40.23
CA TYR A 68 -1.25 36.62 39.02
C TYR A 68 -0.23 36.02 38.05
N ALA A 69 1.00 36.53 38.05
CA ALA A 69 2.07 35.94 37.24
C ALA A 69 2.43 34.53 37.69
N ILE A 70 2.49 34.28 39.00
CA ILE A 70 2.71 32.93 39.54
C ILE A 70 1.57 31.99 39.12
N ALA A 71 0.32 32.43 39.27
CA ALA A 71 -0.85 31.63 38.89
C ALA A 71 -0.84 31.30 37.39
N LEU A 72 -0.50 32.27 36.54
CA LEU A 72 -0.41 32.10 35.09
C LEU A 72 0.75 31.17 34.69
N ALA A 73 1.90 31.28 35.35
CA ALA A 73 3.04 30.40 35.12
C ALA A 73 2.71 28.94 35.46
N LEU A 74 2.07 28.69 36.61
CA LEU A 74 1.61 27.35 37.00
C LEU A 74 0.59 26.79 36.01
N PHE A 75 -0.33 27.63 35.54
CA PHE A 75 -1.31 27.25 34.52
C PHE A 75 -0.62 26.82 33.21
N PHE A 76 0.36 27.57 32.71
CA PHE A 76 1.13 27.19 31.53
C PHE A 76 2.01 25.95 31.74
N ILE A 77 2.52 25.71 32.96
CA ILE A 77 3.26 24.49 33.29
C ILE A 77 2.32 23.27 33.24
N ILE A 78 1.12 23.38 33.79
CA ILE A 78 0.11 22.30 33.74
C ILE A 78 -0.30 22.04 32.29
N LEU A 79 -0.58 23.10 31.53
CA LEU A 79 -0.95 22.99 30.11
C LEU A 79 0.18 22.43 29.25
N SER A 80 1.44 22.81 29.49
CA SER A 80 2.57 22.27 28.74
C SER A 80 2.79 20.79 29.05
N ARG A 81 2.59 20.37 30.31
CA ARG A 81 2.58 18.95 30.70
C ARG A 81 1.45 18.20 29.98
N VAL A 82 0.22 18.71 30.01
CA VAL A 82 -0.92 18.08 29.31
C VAL A 82 -0.67 18.03 27.81
N ALA A 83 -0.19 19.10 27.18
CA ALA A 83 0.14 19.14 25.76
C ALA A 83 1.25 18.15 25.38
N TRP A 84 2.25 17.97 26.24
CA TRP A 84 3.31 16.99 26.06
C TRP A 84 2.76 15.55 26.20
N THR A 85 1.92 15.29 27.20
CA THR A 85 1.29 13.98 27.40
C THR A 85 0.29 13.65 26.29
N SER A 86 -0.49 14.63 25.80
CA SER A 86 -1.37 14.50 24.63
C SER A 86 -0.61 14.27 23.32
N SER A 87 0.67 14.66 23.24
CA SER A 87 1.53 14.27 22.12
C SER A 87 2.14 12.86 22.25
N SER A 88 2.04 12.23 23.43
CA SER A 88 2.36 10.81 23.65
C SER A 88 1.16 9.87 23.45
N LEU A 89 -0.06 10.39 23.44
CA LEU A 89 -1.22 9.71 22.87
C LEU A 89 -1.16 9.83 21.34
N LYS A 90 -0.25 9.06 20.75
CA LYS A 90 -0.54 8.41 19.47
C LYS A 90 -1.66 7.38 19.74
N GLU A 91 -2.86 7.89 19.95
CA GLU A 91 -4.07 7.10 19.74
C GLU A 91 -4.25 6.96 18.24
N GLY A 92 -4.26 5.72 17.83
CA GLY A 92 -3.80 5.31 16.52
C GLY A 92 -2.76 4.24 16.77
N PHE A 93 -3.23 3.02 16.99
CA PHE A 93 -2.50 1.82 16.61
C PHE A 93 -1.97 2.06 15.20
N ALA A 94 -0.76 2.61 15.10
CA ALA A 94 0.07 2.37 13.94
C ALA A 94 0.33 0.88 14.02
N GLU A 95 -0.46 0.12 13.26
CA GLU A 95 -0.06 -1.20 12.78
C GLU A 95 1.46 -1.18 12.63
N LYS A 96 2.15 -2.11 13.29
CA LYS A 96 3.60 -2.25 13.15
C LYS A 96 3.90 -2.38 11.66
N LYS A 97 4.17 -1.27 10.98
CA LYS A 97 4.90 -1.29 9.72
C LYS A 97 6.19 -2.01 10.08
N ASN A 98 6.42 -3.16 9.46
CA ASN A 98 7.60 -4.01 9.63
C ASN A 98 8.86 -3.20 9.32
N THR A 99 9.27 -2.36 10.26
CA THR A 99 10.40 -1.46 10.11
C THR A 99 11.59 -2.25 10.60
N TRP A 100 12.45 -2.65 9.68
CA TRP A 100 13.62 -3.45 9.98
C TRP A 100 14.58 -2.66 10.88
N SER A 101 15.43 -3.36 11.64
CA SER A 101 16.50 -2.68 12.37
C SER A 101 17.47 -2.04 11.37
N LYS A 102 18.11 -0.93 11.77
CA LYS A 102 19.11 -0.26 10.93
C LYS A 102 20.25 -1.23 10.53
N GLU A 103 20.67 -2.08 11.47
CA GLU A 103 21.67 -3.11 11.22
C GLU A 103 21.22 -4.10 10.14
N LEU A 104 19.97 -4.56 10.18
CA LEU A 104 19.42 -5.46 9.17
C LEU A 104 19.37 -4.79 7.79
N VAL A 105 18.98 -3.51 7.73
CA VAL A 105 18.99 -2.72 6.49
C VAL A 105 20.42 -2.60 5.92
N ASP A 106 21.40 -2.24 6.76
CA ASP A 106 22.79 -2.09 6.33
C ASP A 106 23.38 -3.43 5.86
N LYS A 107 23.09 -4.52 6.57
CA LYS A 107 23.48 -5.89 6.20
C LYS A 107 22.82 -6.30 4.88
N PHE A 108 21.54 -6.04 4.70
CA PHE A 108 20.80 -6.32 3.46
C PHE A 108 21.40 -5.58 2.27
N LEU A 109 21.65 -4.27 2.40
CA LEU A 109 22.23 -3.47 1.32
C LEU A 109 23.65 -3.92 0.96
N LYS A 110 24.49 -4.25 1.96
CA LYS A 110 25.82 -4.83 1.72
C LYS A 110 25.74 -6.17 0.98
N PHE A 111 24.86 -7.06 1.44
CA PHE A 111 24.63 -8.37 0.83
C PHE A 111 24.16 -8.23 -0.63
N GLN A 112 23.16 -7.36 -0.87
CA GLN A 112 22.63 -7.12 -2.21
C GLN A 112 23.63 -6.45 -3.15
N LYS A 113 24.49 -5.57 -2.64
CA LYS A 113 25.57 -5.00 -3.45
C LYS A 113 26.57 -6.05 -3.96
N VAL A 114 26.77 -7.14 -3.20
CA VAL A 114 27.61 -8.25 -3.62
C VAL A 114 26.86 -9.18 -4.57
N LEU A 115 25.63 -9.57 -4.22
CA LEU A 115 24.85 -10.54 -4.99
C LEU A 115 24.30 -9.95 -6.30
N ASN A 116 23.83 -8.72 -6.28
CA ASN A 116 23.13 -8.01 -7.36
C ASN A 116 23.64 -6.55 -7.49
N PRO A 117 24.92 -6.33 -7.88
CA PRO A 117 25.55 -5.00 -7.85
C PRO A 117 24.86 -3.93 -8.70
N ASN A 118 24.08 -4.35 -9.69
CA ASN A 118 23.38 -3.46 -10.62
C ASN A 118 21.94 -3.12 -10.20
N VAL A 119 21.49 -3.59 -9.03
CA VAL A 119 20.13 -3.36 -8.53
C VAL A 119 20.14 -2.36 -7.38
N VAL A 120 19.28 -1.35 -7.47
CA VAL A 120 19.05 -0.37 -6.40
C VAL A 120 17.72 -0.67 -5.74
N TYR A 121 17.72 -0.73 -4.41
CA TYR A 121 16.55 -1.07 -3.61
C TYR A 121 15.97 0.15 -2.91
N ASP A 122 14.67 0.41 -3.08
CA ASP A 122 13.94 1.32 -2.20
C ASP A 122 13.59 0.57 -0.91
N MET A 123 14.36 0.84 0.14
CA MET A 123 14.16 0.18 1.43
C MET A 123 12.80 0.48 2.05
N LYS A 124 12.10 1.56 1.70
CA LYS A 124 10.73 1.79 2.21
C LYS A 124 9.76 0.76 1.64
N VAL A 125 9.93 0.40 0.37
CA VAL A 125 9.09 -0.59 -0.32
C VAL A 125 9.45 -2.00 0.14
N VAL A 126 10.74 -2.34 0.17
CA VAL A 126 11.18 -3.70 0.56
C VAL A 126 10.73 -4.04 1.98
N GLN A 127 10.86 -3.11 2.93
CA GLN A 127 10.42 -3.31 4.32
C GLN A 127 8.91 -3.50 4.47
N GLN A 128 8.10 -2.97 3.54
CA GLN A 128 6.65 -3.19 3.53
C GLN A 128 6.29 -4.56 2.95
N GLN A 129 7.15 -5.12 2.10
CA GLN A 129 6.87 -6.35 1.35
C GLN A 129 7.44 -7.61 2.00
N ALA A 130 8.50 -7.49 2.79
CA ALA A 130 9.21 -8.62 3.37
C ALA A 130 9.45 -8.44 4.88
N SER A 131 9.31 -9.55 5.61
CA SER A 131 9.62 -9.66 7.02
C SER A 131 11.13 -9.86 7.27
N PRO A 132 11.65 -9.55 8.46
CA PRO A 132 13.03 -9.85 8.84
C PRO A 132 13.42 -11.33 8.66
N ASP A 133 12.49 -12.26 8.91
CA ASP A 133 12.74 -13.70 8.78
C ASP A 133 12.97 -14.12 7.31
N GLU A 134 12.23 -13.53 6.37
CA GLU A 134 12.45 -13.75 4.93
C GLU A 134 13.81 -13.22 4.47
N VAL A 135 14.31 -12.15 5.10
CA VAL A 135 15.63 -11.58 4.82
C VAL A 135 16.75 -12.49 5.35
N GLU A 136 16.58 -13.05 6.55
CA GLU A 136 17.54 -14.03 7.06
C GLU A 136 17.53 -15.31 6.21
N TYR A 137 16.37 -15.75 5.73
CA TYR A 137 16.30 -16.83 4.74
C TYR A 137 17.08 -16.49 3.46
N LEU A 138 16.94 -15.27 2.96
CA LEU A 138 17.69 -14.78 1.79
C LEU A 138 19.20 -14.82 2.03
N PHE A 139 19.69 -14.44 3.21
CA PHE A 139 21.12 -14.51 3.53
C PHE A 139 21.65 -15.94 3.58
N MET A 140 20.84 -16.90 4.05
CA MET A 140 21.24 -18.30 4.14
C MET A 140 21.20 -19.02 2.79
N ASN A 141 20.22 -18.70 1.95
CA ASN A 141 19.93 -19.46 0.72
C ASN A 141 20.31 -18.71 -0.56
N ASN A 142 20.75 -17.46 -0.42
CA ASN A 142 20.97 -16.51 -1.52
C ASN A 142 19.75 -16.32 -2.45
N LYS A 143 18.54 -16.62 -1.96
CA LYS A 143 17.28 -16.53 -2.69
C LYS A 143 16.15 -16.17 -1.74
N TRP A 144 15.22 -15.34 -2.20
CA TRP A 144 13.99 -15.05 -1.49
C TRP A 144 13.10 -16.29 -1.41
N PRO A 145 12.38 -16.51 -0.30
CA PRO A 145 11.46 -17.64 -0.17
C PRO A 145 10.17 -17.36 -0.96
N TRP A 146 9.95 -18.10 -2.04
CA TRP A 146 8.67 -18.09 -2.76
C TRP A 146 7.93 -19.40 -2.51
N THR A 147 6.60 -19.34 -2.46
CA THR A 147 5.75 -20.54 -2.45
C THR A 147 5.80 -21.23 -3.81
N LYS A 148 5.42 -22.51 -3.83
CA LYS A 148 5.41 -23.33 -5.04
C LYS A 148 4.49 -22.72 -6.12
N GLU A 149 3.35 -22.18 -5.72
CA GLU A 149 2.40 -21.56 -6.64
C GLU A 149 2.99 -20.36 -7.36
N VAL A 150 3.75 -19.50 -6.66
CA VAL A 150 4.42 -18.34 -7.29
C VAL A 150 5.55 -18.79 -8.21
N MET A 151 6.32 -19.81 -7.80
CA MET A 151 7.36 -20.41 -8.64
C MET A 151 6.79 -21.00 -9.94
N ASP A 152 5.67 -21.72 -9.86
CA ASP A 152 5.05 -22.35 -11.01
C ASP A 152 4.44 -21.30 -11.96
N LEU A 153 3.76 -20.28 -11.42
CA LEU A 153 3.22 -19.16 -12.22
C LEU A 153 4.32 -18.37 -12.93
N TYR A 154 5.46 -18.14 -12.26
CA TYR A 154 6.59 -17.47 -12.91
C TYR A 154 7.16 -18.30 -14.06
N LYS A 155 7.42 -19.59 -13.84
CA LYS A 155 7.95 -20.48 -14.88
C LYS A 155 7.01 -20.55 -16.08
N GLN A 156 5.71 -20.65 -15.83
CA GLN A 156 4.70 -20.63 -16.89
C GLN A 156 4.77 -19.32 -17.68
N ALA A 157 4.80 -18.16 -17.01
CA ALA A 157 4.89 -16.87 -17.68
C ALA A 157 6.15 -16.71 -18.53
N VAL A 158 7.29 -17.26 -18.08
CA VAL A 158 8.53 -17.28 -18.87
C VAL A 158 8.42 -18.23 -20.06
N ALA A 159 7.87 -19.43 -19.86
CA ALA A 159 7.72 -20.44 -20.91
C ALA A 159 6.77 -20.01 -22.03
N GLU A 160 5.72 -19.25 -21.70
CA GLU A 160 4.75 -18.71 -22.66
C GLU A 160 5.28 -17.47 -23.41
N ASN A 161 6.36 -16.86 -22.93
CA ASN A 161 6.92 -15.65 -23.54
C ASN A 161 7.83 -15.99 -24.72
N SER A 162 7.37 -15.70 -25.94
CA SER A 162 8.11 -15.96 -27.17
C SER A 162 9.42 -15.17 -27.35
N PHE A 163 9.62 -14.11 -26.57
CA PHE A 163 10.84 -13.30 -26.61
C PHE A 163 11.93 -13.79 -25.66
N VAL A 164 11.57 -14.53 -24.60
CA VAL A 164 12.52 -15.01 -23.59
C VAL A 164 13.02 -16.40 -24.00
N LYS A 165 14.31 -16.50 -24.31
CA LYS A 165 14.97 -17.75 -24.74
C LYS A 165 15.74 -18.46 -23.62
N VAL A 166 15.48 -18.10 -22.37
CA VAL A 166 16.14 -18.67 -21.19
C VAL A 166 15.26 -19.76 -20.60
N ASP A 167 15.89 -20.81 -20.05
CA ASP A 167 15.18 -21.85 -19.31
C ASP A 167 14.34 -21.23 -18.15
N PRO A 168 13.04 -21.54 -18.03
CA PRO A 168 12.18 -20.97 -16.99
C PRO A 168 12.68 -21.21 -15.57
N GLY A 169 13.33 -22.36 -15.30
CA GLY A 169 13.90 -22.68 -13.99
C GLY A 169 15.09 -21.80 -13.65
N ILE A 170 16.01 -21.57 -14.60
CA ILE A 170 17.14 -20.67 -14.44
C ILE A 170 16.67 -19.22 -14.26
N ALA A 171 15.77 -18.76 -15.13
CA ALA A 171 15.19 -17.41 -15.04
C ALA A 171 14.50 -17.17 -13.69
N MET A 172 13.86 -18.20 -13.13
CA MET A 172 13.23 -18.12 -11.81
C MET A 172 14.26 -17.97 -10.70
N ILE A 173 15.34 -18.74 -10.75
CA ILE A 173 16.42 -18.67 -9.75
C ILE A 173 17.06 -17.28 -9.73
N ASP A 174 17.29 -16.68 -10.89
CA ASP A 174 17.85 -15.34 -10.99
C ASP A 174 16.87 -14.29 -10.47
N ALA A 175 15.58 -14.41 -10.82
CA ALA A 175 14.55 -13.51 -10.28
C ALA A 175 14.39 -13.64 -8.75
N GLN A 176 14.49 -14.85 -8.20
CA GLN A 176 14.45 -15.10 -6.75
C GLN A 176 15.62 -14.48 -5.99
N ARG A 177 16.74 -14.16 -6.63
CA ARG A 177 17.85 -13.42 -5.98
C ARG A 177 17.52 -11.96 -5.76
N ILE A 178 16.61 -11.42 -6.58
CA ILE A 178 16.33 -9.99 -6.66
C ILE A 178 15.00 -9.65 -5.97
N TYR A 179 13.94 -10.38 -6.31
CA TYR A 179 12.56 -10.06 -5.93
C TYR A 179 12.04 -10.95 -4.81
N ASN A 180 11.51 -10.35 -3.74
CA ASN A 180 10.74 -11.09 -2.75
C ASN A 180 9.40 -11.58 -3.36
N GLN A 181 8.71 -12.47 -2.64
CA GLN A 181 7.46 -13.05 -3.13
C GLN A 181 6.39 -12.00 -3.46
N MET A 182 6.22 -10.97 -2.63
CA MET A 182 5.20 -9.94 -2.86
C MET A 182 5.51 -9.10 -4.09
N ALA A 183 6.77 -8.72 -4.29
CA ALA A 183 7.22 -8.06 -5.50
C ALA A 183 6.98 -8.94 -6.74
N MET A 184 7.27 -10.24 -6.65
CA MET A 184 7.03 -11.15 -7.77
C MET A 184 5.55 -11.31 -8.08
N LYS A 185 4.68 -11.42 -7.07
CA LYS A 185 3.23 -11.45 -7.26
C LYS A 185 2.74 -10.20 -7.99
N GLN A 186 3.26 -9.03 -7.64
CA GLN A 186 2.94 -7.78 -8.33
C GLN A 186 3.36 -7.80 -9.80
N ILE A 187 4.61 -8.15 -10.10
CA ILE A 187 5.13 -8.23 -11.46
C ILE A 187 4.28 -9.18 -12.32
N LEU A 188 3.99 -10.38 -11.82
CA LEU A 188 3.15 -11.36 -12.51
C LEU A 188 1.70 -10.88 -12.68
N SER A 189 1.15 -10.18 -11.69
CA SER A 189 -0.21 -9.66 -11.75
C SER A 189 -0.42 -8.62 -12.86
N PHE A 190 0.61 -7.83 -13.17
CA PHE A 190 0.54 -6.84 -14.25
C PHE A 190 0.58 -7.46 -15.65
N GLY A 191 1.05 -8.71 -15.78
CA GLY A 191 1.02 -9.46 -17.03
C GLY A 191 -0.33 -10.12 -17.35
N THR A 192 -1.34 -10.02 -16.47
CA THR A 192 -2.66 -10.63 -16.68
C THR A 192 -3.65 -9.66 -17.32
N LYS A 193 -4.87 -10.14 -17.62
CA LYS A 193 -5.95 -9.31 -18.15
C LYS A 193 -6.40 -8.23 -17.15
N GLU A 194 -6.45 -8.55 -15.86
CA GLU A 194 -6.75 -7.58 -14.81
C GLU A 194 -5.62 -6.55 -14.71
N GLY A 195 -4.37 -6.99 -14.72
CA GLY A 195 -3.20 -6.09 -14.75
C GLY A 195 -3.19 -5.16 -15.95
N THR A 196 -3.51 -5.69 -17.14
CA THR A 196 -3.61 -4.92 -18.38
C THR A 196 -4.72 -3.87 -18.30
N PHE A 197 -5.88 -4.21 -17.72
CA PHE A 197 -6.94 -3.25 -17.45
C PHE A 197 -6.46 -2.13 -16.50
N LEU A 198 -5.72 -2.46 -15.43
CA LEU A 198 -5.22 -1.45 -14.51
C LEU A 198 -4.21 -0.51 -15.17
N LEU A 199 -3.28 -1.04 -15.98
CA LEU A 199 -2.21 -0.25 -16.59
C LEU A 199 -2.66 0.53 -17.84
N ASN A 200 -3.48 -0.09 -18.69
CA ASN A 200 -3.81 0.44 -20.01
C ASN A 200 -5.28 0.89 -20.13
N GLY A 201 -6.14 0.44 -19.22
CA GLY A 201 -7.58 0.61 -19.34
C GLY A 201 -8.21 -0.29 -20.40
N VAL A 202 -9.47 -0.02 -20.70
CA VAL A 202 -10.28 -0.69 -21.72
C VAL A 202 -10.94 0.35 -22.61
N VAL A 203 -11.00 0.05 -23.91
CA VAL A 203 -11.73 0.85 -24.90
C VAL A 203 -13.23 0.66 -24.70
N ILE A 204 -13.97 1.76 -24.58
CA ILE A 204 -15.42 1.76 -24.34
C ILE A 204 -16.23 2.32 -25.52
N GLY A 205 -15.56 2.79 -26.56
CA GLY A 205 -16.21 3.33 -27.74
C GLY A 205 -15.28 4.20 -28.57
N HIS A 206 -15.85 4.77 -29.63
CA HIS A 206 -15.15 5.65 -30.55
C HIS A 206 -16.02 6.86 -30.85
N ASN A 207 -15.49 8.05 -30.62
CA ASN A 207 -16.13 9.28 -31.05
C ASN A 207 -15.96 9.45 -32.56
N GLN A 208 -17.07 9.52 -33.30
CA GLN A 208 -17.06 9.64 -34.77
C GLN A 208 -16.31 10.88 -35.30
N LYS A 209 -16.06 11.89 -34.45
CA LYS A 209 -15.26 13.07 -34.79
C LYS A 209 -13.75 12.84 -34.68
N MET A 210 -13.32 11.69 -34.18
CA MET A 210 -11.93 11.34 -34.01
C MET A 210 -11.45 10.37 -35.10
N PRO A 211 -10.14 10.31 -35.39
CA PRO A 211 -9.56 9.24 -36.20
C PRO A 211 -9.82 7.86 -35.57
N SER A 212 -10.02 6.83 -36.39
CA SER A 212 -10.39 5.47 -35.94
C SER A 212 -9.41 4.80 -34.97
N ASN A 213 -8.18 5.30 -34.89
CA ASN A 213 -7.16 4.85 -33.94
C ASN A 213 -7.23 5.55 -32.57
N VAL A 214 -8.14 6.50 -32.38
CA VAL A 214 -8.36 7.20 -31.10
C VAL A 214 -9.70 6.80 -30.53
N ASN A 215 -9.65 6.09 -29.40
CA ASN A 215 -10.82 5.50 -28.77
C ASN A 215 -11.01 6.04 -27.37
N ASP A 216 -12.27 6.20 -26.97
CA ASP A 216 -12.63 6.54 -25.60
C ASP A 216 -12.30 5.35 -24.71
N LEU A 217 -11.83 5.65 -23.50
CA LEU A 217 -11.28 4.64 -22.61
C LEU A 217 -11.74 4.83 -21.17
N VAL A 218 -11.82 3.73 -20.45
CA VAL A 218 -11.91 3.69 -18.99
C VAL A 218 -10.61 3.11 -18.46
N ARG A 219 -9.91 3.84 -17.60
CA ARG A 219 -8.61 3.43 -17.07
C ARG A 219 -8.44 3.87 -15.62
N CYS A 220 -7.39 3.36 -14.99
CA CYS A 220 -6.93 3.93 -13.74
C CYS A 220 -6.16 5.24 -13.97
N GLY A 221 -6.45 6.22 -13.13
CA GLY A 221 -5.76 7.51 -13.05
C GLY A 221 -5.48 7.87 -11.61
N THR A 222 -5.06 9.11 -11.37
CA THR A 222 -4.75 9.61 -10.03
C THR A 222 -5.61 10.83 -9.76
N ASP A 223 -6.39 10.78 -8.68
CA ASP A 223 -7.21 11.91 -8.28
C ASP A 223 -6.31 13.08 -7.85
N PRO A 224 -6.38 14.24 -8.50
CA PRO A 224 -5.53 15.38 -8.17
C PRO A 224 -5.79 15.94 -6.76
N LYS A 225 -6.95 15.64 -6.14
CA LYS A 225 -7.29 16.13 -4.80
C LYS A 225 -6.71 15.26 -3.70
N THR A 226 -6.79 13.94 -3.86
CA THR A 226 -6.39 12.97 -2.83
C THR A 226 -5.03 12.33 -3.10
N GLY A 227 -4.55 12.38 -4.35
CA GLY A 227 -3.36 11.66 -4.80
C GLY A 227 -3.56 10.14 -4.89
N GLY A 228 -4.76 9.63 -4.63
CA GLY A 228 -5.10 8.21 -4.68
C GLY A 228 -5.49 7.77 -6.09
N SER A 229 -5.38 6.46 -6.34
CA SER A 229 -5.79 5.86 -7.60
C SER A 229 -7.31 5.88 -7.74
N VAL A 230 -7.82 6.29 -8.89
CA VAL A 230 -9.26 6.33 -9.20
C VAL A 230 -9.53 5.79 -10.59
N VAL A 231 -10.78 5.40 -10.86
CA VAL A 231 -11.21 5.04 -12.20
C VAL A 231 -11.67 6.30 -12.93
N GLU A 232 -11.11 6.53 -14.10
CA GLU A 232 -11.41 7.68 -14.95
C GLU A 232 -11.97 7.21 -16.29
N LYS A 233 -12.98 7.93 -16.77
CA LYS A 233 -13.46 7.86 -18.15
C LYS A 233 -12.82 9.01 -18.92
N VAL A 234 -12.15 8.67 -20.01
CA VAL A 234 -11.52 9.62 -20.93
C VAL A 234 -12.29 9.60 -22.24
N VAL A 235 -12.87 10.75 -22.59
CA VAL A 235 -13.58 10.97 -23.86
C VAL A 235 -12.79 11.94 -24.70
N TYR A 236 -12.47 11.57 -25.93
CA TYR A 236 -11.72 12.41 -26.86
C TYR A 236 -12.69 13.23 -27.74
N ASN A 237 -12.53 14.55 -27.74
CA ASN A 237 -13.52 15.48 -28.30
C ASN A 237 -13.07 16.16 -29.60
N GLY A 238 -11.84 15.91 -30.06
CA GLY A 238 -11.26 16.55 -31.24
C GLY A 238 -9.86 17.06 -30.98
N TYR A 239 -9.46 18.03 -31.78
CA TYR A 239 -8.22 18.76 -31.66
C TYR A 239 -8.50 20.23 -31.41
N ASP A 240 -7.74 20.85 -30.51
CA ASP A 240 -7.74 22.28 -30.32
C ASP A 240 -7.31 22.99 -31.61
N SER A 241 -8.06 24.02 -32.00
CA SER A 241 -7.84 24.71 -33.28
C SER A 241 -6.57 25.58 -33.29
N ILE A 242 -6.01 25.90 -32.12
CA ILE A 242 -4.83 26.76 -31.99
C ILE A 242 -3.56 25.92 -31.94
N SER A 243 -3.50 24.96 -31.02
CA SER A 243 -2.30 24.16 -30.76
C SER A 243 -2.26 22.84 -31.54
N GLY A 244 -3.39 22.39 -32.10
CA GLY A 244 -3.54 21.03 -32.63
C GLY A 244 -3.47 19.95 -31.55
N ALA A 245 -3.47 20.33 -30.26
CA ALA A 245 -3.44 19.37 -29.17
C ALA A 245 -4.76 18.62 -29.06
N MET A 246 -4.69 17.34 -28.68
CA MET A 246 -5.87 16.51 -28.51
C MET A 246 -6.71 17.00 -27.33
N ASN A 247 -7.95 17.39 -27.61
CA ASN A 247 -8.89 17.82 -26.58
C ASN A 247 -9.59 16.58 -25.99
N LYS A 248 -9.57 16.45 -24.67
CA LYS A 248 -10.16 15.32 -23.96
C LYS A 248 -10.88 15.78 -22.69
N THR A 249 -11.98 15.12 -22.37
CA THR A 249 -12.65 15.23 -21.07
C THR A 249 -12.29 14.02 -20.23
N VAL A 250 -11.83 14.27 -19.00
CA VAL A 250 -11.55 13.23 -18.01
C VAL A 250 -12.55 13.39 -16.86
N THR A 251 -13.30 12.32 -16.56
CA THR A 251 -14.27 12.32 -15.46
C THR A 251 -14.03 11.11 -14.57
N ASN A 252 -14.07 11.31 -13.25
CA ASN A 252 -14.07 10.20 -12.31
C ASN A 252 -15.34 9.38 -12.48
N VAL A 253 -15.19 8.06 -12.40
CA VAL A 253 -16.27 7.09 -12.53
C VAL A 253 -16.64 6.58 -11.15
N GLU A 254 -17.91 6.68 -10.80
CA GLU A 254 -18.43 6.05 -9.59
C GLU A 254 -18.30 4.53 -9.71
N PHE A 255 -17.84 3.87 -8.64
CA PHE A 255 -17.48 2.45 -8.74
C PHE A 255 -18.66 1.56 -9.19
N GLY A 256 -19.88 1.89 -8.77
CA GLY A 256 -21.09 1.17 -9.16
C GLY A 256 -21.40 1.20 -10.67
N ASP A 257 -20.89 2.20 -11.40
CA ASP A 257 -21.15 2.38 -12.83
C ASP A 257 -20.18 1.60 -13.72
N ILE A 258 -19.06 1.11 -13.16
CA ILE A 258 -18.00 0.44 -13.92
C ILE A 258 -18.52 -0.77 -14.70
N PRO A 259 -19.33 -1.70 -14.15
CA PRO A 259 -19.87 -2.83 -14.91
C PRO A 259 -20.73 -2.42 -16.11
N GLY A 260 -21.36 -1.24 -16.06
CA GLY A 260 -22.15 -0.70 -17.18
C GLY A 260 -21.28 -0.03 -18.25
N LEU A 261 -20.06 0.38 -17.91
CA LEU A 261 -19.12 1.05 -18.82
C LEU A 261 -18.12 0.08 -19.44
N VAL A 262 -17.64 -0.90 -18.68
CA VAL A 262 -16.60 -1.84 -19.09
C VAL A 262 -17.24 -3.20 -19.31
N ASN A 263 -17.37 -3.59 -20.58
CA ASN A 263 -17.96 -4.88 -20.93
C ASN A 263 -17.15 -6.04 -20.31
N GLY A 264 -17.86 -7.00 -19.71
CA GLY A 264 -17.26 -8.16 -19.06
C GLY A 264 -16.65 -7.88 -17.68
N PHE A 265 -16.74 -6.66 -17.16
CA PHE A 265 -16.28 -6.33 -15.80
C PHE A 265 -17.34 -6.66 -14.77
N GLN A 266 -16.92 -7.26 -13.65
CA GLN A 266 -17.81 -7.53 -12.52
C GLN A 266 -17.05 -7.48 -11.19
N PHE A 267 -17.66 -6.87 -10.17
CA PHE A 267 -17.15 -6.96 -8.80
C PHE A 267 -17.47 -8.30 -8.16
N LEU A 268 -16.52 -8.86 -7.42
CA LEU A 268 -16.74 -10.10 -6.68
C LEU A 268 -17.30 -9.86 -5.27
N ASN A 269 -16.92 -8.73 -4.64
CA ASN A 269 -17.32 -8.38 -3.28
C ASN A 269 -18.04 -7.02 -3.20
N GLY A 270 -18.83 -6.69 -4.22
CA GLY A 270 -19.53 -5.40 -4.33
C GLY A 270 -18.65 -4.24 -4.83
N PRO A 271 -19.24 -3.07 -5.13
CA PRO A 271 -18.51 -1.94 -5.69
C PRO A 271 -17.42 -1.43 -4.76
N CYS A 272 -16.21 -1.32 -5.29
CA CYS A 272 -15.01 -0.83 -4.60
C CYS A 272 -14.05 -0.23 -5.63
N ASN A 273 -12.92 0.31 -5.18
CA ASN A 273 -11.90 0.87 -6.09
C ASN A 273 -11.03 -0.24 -6.71
N PRO A 274 -11.20 -0.60 -8.00
CA PRO A 274 -10.36 -1.63 -8.61
C PRO A 274 -8.93 -1.14 -8.88
N CYS A 275 -8.68 0.17 -8.86
CA CYS A 275 -7.36 0.78 -9.11
C CYS A 275 -6.45 0.84 -7.88
N ALA A 276 -6.96 0.47 -6.70
CA ALA A 276 -6.20 0.49 -5.46
C ALA A 276 -4.88 -0.34 -5.45
N PRO A 277 -4.69 -1.38 -6.29
CA PRO A 277 -3.39 -2.03 -6.46
C PRO A 277 -2.28 -1.13 -7.04
N LEU A 278 -2.61 0.04 -7.59
CA LEU A 278 -1.66 1.02 -8.10
C LEU A 278 -1.25 2.06 -7.04
N ASP A 279 -1.90 2.06 -5.87
CA ASP A 279 -1.53 2.93 -4.76
C ASP A 279 -0.19 2.52 -4.12
N ASN A 280 0.36 3.42 -3.29
CA ASN A 280 1.55 3.14 -2.49
C ASN A 280 1.28 3.43 -1.00
N PRO A 281 1.11 2.41 -0.15
CA PRO A 281 1.20 0.98 -0.45
C PRO A 281 0.00 0.46 -1.27
N PRO A 282 0.18 -0.61 -2.06
CA PRO A 282 -0.89 -1.16 -2.87
C PRO A 282 -1.93 -1.87 -2.00
N SER A 283 -3.20 -1.71 -2.35
CA SER A 283 -4.32 -2.40 -1.69
C SER A 283 -4.94 -3.44 -2.60
N TYR A 284 -5.14 -4.63 -2.05
CA TYR A 284 -5.75 -5.79 -2.72
C TYR A 284 -7.15 -6.10 -2.17
N SER A 285 -7.84 -5.09 -1.64
CA SER A 285 -9.17 -5.26 -1.02
C SER A 285 -10.33 -5.30 -2.00
N CYS A 286 -10.09 -5.04 -3.29
CA CYS A 286 -11.13 -4.92 -4.31
C CYS A 286 -11.03 -6.02 -5.38
N PRO A 287 -11.57 -7.22 -5.12
CA PRO A 287 -11.58 -8.29 -6.11
C PRO A 287 -12.64 -8.08 -7.18
N PHE A 288 -12.24 -8.27 -8.44
CA PHE A 288 -13.11 -8.18 -9.61
C PHE A 288 -12.78 -9.27 -10.63
N SER A 289 -13.66 -9.53 -11.58
CA SER A 289 -13.41 -10.36 -12.75
C SER A 289 -13.54 -9.54 -14.02
N LEU A 290 -12.80 -9.94 -15.05
CA LEU A 290 -12.86 -9.34 -16.37
C LEU A 290 -12.94 -10.44 -17.43
N ASN A 291 -14.00 -10.42 -18.23
CA ASN A 291 -14.17 -11.31 -19.37
C ASN A 291 -13.71 -10.61 -20.66
N THR A 292 -12.52 -10.96 -21.13
CA THR A 292 -11.93 -10.45 -22.38
C THR A 292 -12.07 -11.44 -23.55
N GLY A 293 -13.01 -12.38 -23.48
CA GLY A 293 -13.19 -13.45 -24.49
C GLY A 293 -12.51 -14.77 -24.13
N ASN A 294 -11.52 -14.77 -23.22
CA ASN A 294 -10.86 -15.97 -22.70
C ASN A 294 -11.45 -16.44 -21.36
N GLY A 295 -12.73 -16.12 -21.11
CA GLY A 295 -13.45 -16.47 -19.88
C GLY A 295 -13.40 -15.40 -18.79
N ALA A 296 -14.34 -15.51 -17.85
CA ALA A 296 -14.51 -14.59 -16.72
C ALA A 296 -13.68 -14.99 -15.49
N GLU A 297 -12.89 -16.06 -15.57
CA GLU A 297 -12.12 -16.55 -14.43
C GLU A 297 -11.00 -15.58 -14.04
N VAL A 298 -10.88 -15.29 -12.76
CA VAL A 298 -9.78 -14.46 -12.22
C VAL A 298 -8.45 -15.17 -12.41
N SER A 299 -7.44 -14.46 -12.90
CA SER A 299 -6.09 -15.01 -13.06
C SER A 299 -5.53 -15.52 -11.72
N PRO A 300 -4.84 -16.69 -11.69
CA PRO A 300 -4.40 -17.32 -10.44
C PRO A 300 -3.58 -16.41 -9.52
N ILE A 301 -2.73 -15.56 -10.09
CA ILE A 301 -1.90 -14.64 -9.32
C ILE A 301 -2.72 -13.59 -8.54
N TRP A 302 -3.84 -13.14 -9.08
CA TRP A 302 -4.75 -12.21 -8.40
C TRP A 302 -5.50 -12.89 -7.26
N LYS A 303 -5.83 -14.18 -7.39
CA LYS A 303 -6.37 -14.97 -6.27
C LYS A 303 -5.37 -15.01 -5.10
N LEU A 304 -4.07 -15.10 -5.38
CA LEU A 304 -3.01 -15.07 -4.35
C LEU A 304 -2.79 -13.70 -3.69
N LEU A 305 -3.28 -12.62 -4.33
CA LEU A 305 -3.21 -11.24 -3.83
C LEU A 305 -4.48 -10.85 -3.06
N TRP A 306 -5.66 -11.19 -3.58
CA TRP A 306 -6.95 -10.87 -2.96
C TRP A 306 -7.34 -11.80 -1.82
N TYR A 307 -6.90 -13.06 -1.87
CA TYR A 307 -7.24 -14.08 -0.88
C TYR A 307 -5.98 -14.71 -0.27
N PRO A 308 -5.18 -13.95 0.50
CA PRO A 308 -4.02 -14.48 1.20
C PRO A 308 -4.48 -15.50 2.25
N GLY A 309 -4.47 -16.80 1.89
CA GLY A 309 -5.03 -17.89 2.69
C GLY A 309 -5.89 -18.89 1.90
N GLY A 310 -6.16 -18.62 0.62
CA GLY A 310 -6.81 -19.59 -0.27
C GLY A 310 -8.33 -19.70 -0.13
N VAL A 311 -8.97 -18.86 0.67
CA VAL A 311 -10.44 -18.81 0.78
C VAL A 311 -10.99 -17.98 -0.37
N VAL A 312 -11.31 -18.63 -1.48
CA VAL A 312 -12.10 -18.02 -2.56
C VAL A 312 -13.57 -18.06 -2.16
N PRO A 313 -14.32 -16.93 -2.19
CA PRO A 313 -15.76 -16.94 -1.98
C PRO A 313 -16.43 -17.86 -3.00
N ASN A 314 -17.21 -18.83 -2.52
CA ASN A 314 -17.92 -19.78 -3.36
C ASN A 314 -19.01 -19.05 -4.16
N ASN A 315 -18.78 -18.81 -5.46
CA ASN A 315 -19.79 -18.29 -6.39
C ASN A 315 -20.84 -19.35 -6.71
N LYS A 316 -21.71 -19.70 -5.75
CA LYS A 316 -22.82 -20.65 -5.95
C LYS A 316 -24.17 -19.98 -6.18
N THR A 317 -24.22 -18.71 -6.60
CA THR A 317 -25.49 -18.02 -6.84
C THR A 317 -25.42 -17.09 -8.05
N MET A 318 -24.94 -17.60 -9.18
CA MET A 318 -25.16 -16.97 -10.50
C MET A 318 -25.36 -18.06 -11.53
N ASN A 319 -26.56 -18.65 -11.55
CA ASN A 319 -27.15 -19.32 -12.70
C ASN A 319 -28.56 -19.75 -12.34
N GLU A 320 -29.48 -18.78 -12.21
CA GLU A 320 -30.91 -19.08 -12.30
C GLU A 320 -31.73 -17.83 -12.61
N THR A 321 -31.50 -17.22 -13.77
CA THR A 321 -32.59 -16.55 -14.50
C THR A 321 -32.21 -16.49 -15.98
N SER A 322 -32.77 -17.41 -16.78
CA SER A 322 -33.06 -17.32 -18.21
C SER A 322 -32.77 -18.63 -18.95
N SER A 323 -33.71 -19.58 -18.86
CA SER A 323 -34.21 -20.34 -20.02
C SER A 323 -35.22 -21.41 -19.58
N LYS A 324 -36.52 -21.05 -19.59
CA LYS A 324 -37.53 -21.96 -20.17
C LYS A 324 -37.28 -21.88 -21.68
N THR A 325 -37.19 -22.95 -22.46
CA THR A 325 -38.18 -24.01 -22.67
C THR A 325 -37.53 -25.07 -23.58
N GLY A 326 -37.86 -26.36 -23.43
CA GLY A 326 -37.72 -27.35 -24.49
C GLY A 326 -37.02 -28.65 -24.10
N SER A 327 -37.81 -29.63 -23.67
CA SER A 327 -37.47 -31.05 -23.53
C SER A 327 -36.92 -31.67 -24.82
N ALA A 328 -36.02 -32.65 -24.69
CA ALA A 328 -36.21 -34.01 -25.21
C ALA A 328 -35.08 -34.95 -24.74
N ASP A 329 -35.48 -36.19 -24.53
CA ASP A 329 -34.77 -37.30 -23.90
C ASP A 329 -33.49 -37.77 -24.61
N GLY A 330 -32.60 -38.42 -23.85
CA GLY A 330 -31.40 -39.06 -24.37
C GLY A 330 -30.63 -39.89 -23.33
N ASN A 331 -31.19 -41.06 -23.01
CA ASN A 331 -30.62 -42.14 -22.21
C ASN A 331 -29.25 -42.61 -22.77
N GLY A 332 -28.23 -42.79 -21.92
CA GLY A 332 -26.89 -43.20 -22.34
C GLY A 332 -25.97 -43.62 -21.18
N ASN A 333 -26.15 -44.86 -20.75
CA ASN A 333 -25.36 -45.59 -19.76
C ASN A 333 -23.90 -45.79 -20.24
N GLY A 334 -22.90 -45.55 -19.38
CA GLY A 334 -21.48 -45.66 -19.75
C GLY A 334 -20.55 -45.71 -18.54
N ASN A 335 -20.48 -46.88 -17.93
CA ASN A 335 -19.57 -47.27 -16.84
C ASN A 335 -18.10 -47.27 -17.33
N GLY A 336 -17.17 -46.68 -16.58
CA GLY A 336 -15.75 -46.58 -16.95
C GLY A 336 -14.85 -46.27 -15.77
N ASN A 337 -14.55 -47.30 -14.99
CA ASN A 337 -13.58 -47.34 -13.89
C ASN A 337 -12.14 -47.21 -14.43
N GLY A 338 -11.34 -46.31 -13.88
CA GLY A 338 -9.96 -46.05 -14.32
C GLY A 338 -9.11 -45.43 -13.21
N ASN A 339 -8.61 -46.30 -12.34
CA ASN A 339 -7.70 -46.00 -11.24
C ASN A 339 -6.28 -45.78 -11.81
N GLY A 340 -5.64 -44.64 -11.51
CA GLY A 340 -4.32 -44.30 -12.04
C GLY A 340 -3.54 -43.41 -11.08
N ASN A 341 -2.83 -44.05 -10.15
CA ASN A 341 -1.92 -43.45 -9.19
C ASN A 341 -0.58 -43.16 -9.91
N GLY A 342 -0.28 -41.90 -10.20
CA GLY A 342 0.94 -41.46 -10.89
C GLY A 342 1.80 -40.58 -9.99
N SER A 343 2.74 -41.19 -9.29
CA SER A 343 3.83 -40.52 -8.57
C SER A 343 5.05 -40.48 -9.49
N ASP A 344 5.22 -39.39 -10.24
CA ASP A 344 6.41 -39.20 -11.09
C ASP A 344 7.44 -38.28 -10.40
N ASN A 345 8.55 -38.90 -10.02
CA ASN A 345 9.79 -38.26 -9.61
C ASN A 345 10.55 -37.79 -10.86
N ASP A 346 10.24 -36.59 -11.33
CA ASP A 346 10.83 -36.00 -12.55
C ASP A 346 12.30 -35.53 -12.39
N SER A 347 13.01 -35.99 -11.36
CA SER A 347 14.39 -35.58 -11.05
C SER A 347 15.48 -36.39 -11.77
N GLU A 348 15.10 -37.40 -12.55
CA GLU A 348 16.05 -38.23 -13.31
C GLU A 348 16.25 -37.77 -14.76
N LYS A 349 15.41 -36.87 -15.28
CA LYS A 349 15.42 -36.51 -16.70
C LYS A 349 16.49 -35.50 -17.11
N PHE A 350 17.16 -34.84 -16.15
CA PHE A 350 18.14 -33.78 -16.45
C PHE A 350 19.34 -33.78 -15.47
N PRO A 351 20.43 -34.52 -15.77
CA PRO A 351 21.61 -34.61 -14.90
C PRO A 351 22.33 -33.26 -14.69
N ILE A 352 22.22 -32.33 -15.65
CA ILE A 352 22.75 -30.95 -15.54
C ILE A 352 22.10 -30.17 -14.39
N LEU A 353 20.81 -30.39 -14.11
CA LEU A 353 20.11 -29.69 -13.02
C LEU A 353 20.58 -30.15 -11.63
N LYS A 354 20.96 -31.43 -11.48
CA LYS A 354 21.60 -31.92 -10.23
C LYS A 354 22.97 -31.29 -10.02
N GLN A 355 23.75 -31.16 -11.09
CA GLN A 355 25.10 -30.60 -11.03
C GLN A 355 25.08 -29.10 -10.68
N LEU A 356 24.21 -28.31 -11.34
CA LEU A 356 24.00 -26.89 -11.02
C LEU A 356 23.46 -26.67 -9.60
N LYS A 357 22.52 -27.50 -9.14
CA LYS A 357 21.97 -27.42 -7.76
C LYS A 357 23.06 -27.69 -6.71
N ASN A 358 23.97 -28.62 -6.97
CA ASN A 358 25.08 -28.92 -6.06
C ASN A 358 26.14 -27.82 -6.04
N GLU A 359 26.46 -27.20 -7.19
CA GLU A 359 27.43 -26.10 -7.24
C GLU A 359 26.90 -24.81 -6.58
N LEU A 360 25.61 -24.50 -6.78
CA LEU A 360 24.94 -23.37 -6.14
C LEU A 360 24.88 -23.49 -4.61
N ASN A 361 24.68 -24.71 -4.10
CA ASN A 361 24.65 -24.98 -2.65
C ASN A 361 26.05 -24.97 -2.02
N ASN A 362 27.13 -25.09 -2.81
CA ASN A 362 28.50 -25.18 -2.31
C ASN A 362 29.23 -23.82 -2.29
N THR A 363 28.58 -22.74 -2.75
CA THR A 363 29.18 -21.40 -2.73
C THR A 363 28.84 -20.71 -1.41
N ASP A 364 29.70 -20.88 -0.41
CA ASP A 364 29.54 -20.34 0.95
C ASP A 364 29.86 -18.82 0.99
N PHE A 365 28.93 -18.01 0.46
CA PHE A 365 29.05 -16.55 0.39
C PHE A 365 29.22 -15.87 1.76
N ILE A 366 28.76 -16.50 2.85
CA ILE A 366 28.92 -15.99 4.22
C ILE A 366 30.40 -15.87 4.60
N ARG A 367 31.26 -16.74 4.05
CA ARG A 367 32.71 -16.68 4.28
C ARG A 367 33.38 -15.49 3.59
N MET A 368 32.88 -15.05 2.43
CA MET A 368 33.39 -13.85 1.74
C MET A 368 33.02 -12.56 2.47
N ILE A 369 31.83 -12.49 3.08
CA ILE A 369 31.40 -11.30 3.84
C ILE A 369 32.19 -11.18 5.15
N LYS A 370 32.48 -12.28 5.84
CA LYS A 370 33.32 -12.26 7.06
C LYS A 370 34.81 -11.98 6.80
N GLY A 371 35.30 -12.20 5.58
CA GLY A 371 36.71 -11.99 5.21
C GLY A 371 37.13 -10.53 4.99
N SER A 372 36.16 -9.61 4.83
CA SER A 372 36.43 -8.21 4.47
C SER A 372 36.58 -7.25 5.66
N ASP A 373 36.36 -7.71 6.90
CA ASP A 373 36.43 -6.88 8.11
C ASP A 373 37.71 -7.14 8.96
N GLY A 374 38.77 -7.71 8.40
CA GLY A 374 39.98 -8.10 9.16
C GLY A 374 41.33 -7.62 8.60
N ASN A 375 41.89 -6.58 9.22
CA ASN A 375 43.32 -6.22 9.33
C ASN A 375 44.12 -5.90 8.05
N GLU A 376 44.19 -4.61 7.72
CA GLU A 376 45.38 -4.00 7.11
C GLU A 376 46.23 -3.35 8.21
N LYS A 377 47.07 -4.16 8.88
CA LYS A 377 48.15 -3.65 9.73
C LYS A 377 49.43 -3.63 8.90
N SER A 378 49.73 -2.45 8.38
CA SER A 378 51.00 -2.08 7.76
C SER A 378 52.17 -2.55 8.64
N THR A 379 53.07 -3.34 8.06
CA THR A 379 54.41 -3.55 8.62
C THR A 379 55.42 -3.15 7.54
N THR A 380 55.91 -1.92 7.66
CA THR A 380 57.11 -1.44 6.98
C THR A 380 58.32 -2.15 7.60
N THR A 381 59.05 -2.92 6.80
CA THR A 381 60.39 -3.39 7.18
C THR A 381 61.38 -2.95 6.13
N THR A 382 62.22 -2.01 6.54
CA THR A 382 63.44 -1.57 5.90
C THR A 382 64.48 -2.68 5.91
N LYS A 383 65.05 -3.01 4.75
CA LYS A 383 66.49 -3.18 4.53
C LYS A 383 66.81 -3.21 3.05
#